data_AF-A0A939ITV2-F1
#
_entry.id   AF-A0A939ITV2-F1
#
_cell.length_a   1.000
_cell.length_b   1.000
_cell.length_c   1.000
_cell.angle_alpha   90.00
_cell.angle_beta   90.00
_cell.angle_gamma   90.00
#
_symmetry.space_group_name_H-M   'P 1'
#
loop_
_entity.id
_entity.type
_entity.pdbx_description
1 polymer ?
#
loop_
_entity_poly.entity_id
_entity_poly.type
_entity_poly.pdbx_seq_one_letter_code
_entity_poly.pdbx_strand_id
1 'polypeptide(L)'
;AESANLSVRAEVVGKDEIAETAQGFNQMLDRIHGLVKEVIQASSSLAASAEEMHAISTQVASTANEQEHQSTQIATAVTEMTAAIQEVAQNALLTSQKANDADEQAQLGQQKVQQNINSINQLSGVVNRSSDVIQQLHNQANDINQVVQLIQNVAEQTNLL
;
A
#
# COMPACT_ATOMS: atom_id res chain seq x y z
N ALA A 1 -54.61 -17.15 62.73
CA ALA A 1 -53.82 -16.93 61.52
C ALA A 1 -54.58 -17.59 60.38
N GLU A 2 -55.34 -16.80 59.61
CA GLU A 2 -56.02 -17.30 58.42
C GLU A 2 -54.95 -17.71 57.40
N SER A 3 -54.90 -18.99 57.07
CA SER A 3 -54.00 -19.47 56.02
C SER A 3 -54.58 -19.01 54.69
N ALA A 4 -53.79 -18.28 53.90
CA ALA A 4 -54.09 -17.90 52.51
C ALA A 4 -54.02 -19.14 51.58
N ASN A 5 -54.72 -20.22 51.97
CA ASN A 5 -54.72 -21.50 51.29
C ASN A 5 -55.87 -21.55 50.28
N LEU A 6 -55.54 -21.24 49.03
CA LEU A 6 -56.45 -21.28 47.89
C LEU A 6 -56.80 -22.71 47.42
N SER A 7 -56.44 -23.74 48.17
CA SER A 7 -56.85 -25.14 47.94
C SER A 7 -58.05 -25.56 48.77
N VAL A 8 -58.43 -24.77 49.78
CA VAL A 8 -59.65 -25.02 50.57
C VAL A 8 -60.87 -24.53 49.80
N ARG A 9 -61.97 -25.28 49.88
CA ARG A 9 -63.27 -24.92 49.26
C ARG A 9 -64.35 -24.91 50.34
N ALA A 10 -65.32 -24.01 50.20
CA ALA A 10 -66.51 -24.02 51.04
C ALA A 10 -67.35 -25.26 50.71
N GLU A 11 -67.86 -25.94 51.75
CA GLU A 11 -68.78 -27.07 51.57
C GLU A 11 -70.12 -26.56 51.03
N VAL A 12 -70.64 -27.19 49.97
CA VAL A 12 -71.91 -26.81 49.35
C VAL A 12 -72.98 -27.81 49.79
N VAL A 13 -73.84 -27.39 50.72
CA VAL A 13 -74.93 -28.23 51.28
C VAL A 13 -76.26 -27.54 51.08
N GLY A 14 -77.26 -28.25 50.54
CA GLY A 14 -78.60 -27.71 50.33
C GLY A 14 -78.82 -27.11 48.93
N LYS A 15 -79.92 -26.36 48.77
CA LYS A 15 -80.33 -25.69 47.52
C LYS A 15 -80.85 -24.27 47.76
N ASP A 16 -80.44 -23.67 48.87
CA ASP A 16 -80.82 -22.31 49.26
C ASP A 16 -79.72 -21.29 48.87
N GLU A 17 -79.94 -20.04 49.22
CA GLU A 17 -79.06 -18.91 48.90
C GLU A 17 -77.66 -19.07 49.52
N ILE A 18 -77.52 -19.83 50.62
CA ILE A 18 -76.24 -20.13 51.25
C ILE A 18 -75.44 -21.11 50.38
N ALA A 19 -76.10 -22.14 49.84
CA ALA A 19 -75.48 -23.07 48.89
C ALA A 19 -75.03 -22.37 47.59
N GLU A 20 -75.84 -21.45 47.06
CA GLU A 20 -75.50 -20.66 45.86
C GLU A 20 -74.29 -19.74 46.12
N THR A 21 -74.25 -19.07 47.27
CA THR A 21 -73.12 -18.22 47.67
C THR A 21 -71.84 -19.03 47.85
N ALA A 22 -71.90 -20.21 48.46
CA ALA A 22 -70.77 -21.11 48.61
C ALA A 22 -70.21 -21.56 47.24
N GLN A 23 -71.09 -21.81 46.27
CA GLN A 23 -70.70 -22.15 44.90
C GLN A 23 -70.01 -20.97 44.19
N GLY A 24 -70.56 -19.76 44.28
CA GLY A 24 -69.95 -18.56 43.72
C GLY A 24 -68.59 -18.23 44.34
N PHE A 25 -68.45 -18.42 45.65
CA PHE A 25 -67.19 -18.26 46.37
C PHE A 25 -66.13 -19.26 45.88
N ASN A 26 -66.49 -20.53 45.70
CA ASN A 26 -65.58 -21.54 45.16
C ASN A 26 -65.12 -21.20 43.73
N GLN A 27 -66.02 -20.71 42.86
CA GLN A 27 -65.65 -20.26 41.51
C GLN A 27 -64.69 -19.06 41.54
N MET A 28 -64.89 -18.12 42.46
CA MET A 28 -63.96 -17.01 42.67
C MET A 28 -62.58 -17.51 43.11
N LEU A 29 -62.53 -18.45 44.06
CA LEU A 29 -61.27 -19.07 44.51
C LEU A 29 -60.56 -19.83 43.39
N ASP A 30 -61.28 -20.52 42.51
CA ASP A 30 -60.70 -21.20 41.34
C ASP A 30 -60.04 -20.19 40.39
N ARG A 31 -60.69 -19.05 40.13
CA ARG A 31 -60.11 -17.98 39.31
C ARG A 31 -58.87 -17.37 39.95
N ILE A 32 -58.89 -17.10 41.25
CA ILE A 32 -57.72 -16.56 41.97
C ILE A 32 -56.57 -17.57 41.95
N HIS A 33 -56.85 -18.85 42.20
CA HIS A 33 -55.85 -19.91 42.13
C HIS A 33 -55.22 -19.97 40.72
N GLY A 34 -56.04 -19.92 39.66
CA GLY A 34 -55.58 -19.85 38.28
C GLY A 34 -54.65 -18.67 38.03
N LEU A 35 -55.05 -17.46 38.44
CA LEU A 35 -54.23 -16.25 38.31
C LEU A 35 -52.90 -16.35 39.07
N VAL A 36 -52.92 -16.88 40.30
CA VAL A 36 -51.68 -17.09 41.09
C VAL A 36 -50.75 -18.07 40.38
N LYS A 37 -51.29 -19.15 39.80
CA LYS A 37 -50.50 -20.10 39.02
C LYS A 37 -49.87 -19.46 37.78
N GLU A 38 -50.63 -18.65 37.04
CA GLU A 38 -50.12 -17.89 35.89
C GLU A 38 -49.03 -16.90 36.29
N VAL A 39 -49.19 -16.19 37.41
CA VAL A 39 -48.17 -15.25 37.93
C VAL A 39 -46.89 -15.98 38.32
N ILE A 40 -47.00 -17.15 38.96
CA ILE A 40 -45.82 -17.98 39.32
C ILE A 40 -45.11 -18.43 38.04
N GLN A 41 -45.86 -18.89 37.03
CA GLN A 41 -45.29 -19.31 35.76
C GLN A 41 -44.61 -18.15 35.03
N ALA A 42 -45.26 -16.99 34.94
CA ALA A 42 -44.70 -15.79 34.32
C ALA A 42 -43.44 -15.30 35.05
N SER A 43 -43.43 -15.33 36.38
CA SER A 43 -42.26 -14.98 37.19
C SER A 43 -41.09 -15.94 36.96
N SER A 44 -41.37 -17.24 36.85
CA SER A 44 -40.35 -18.25 36.53
C SER A 44 -39.77 -18.06 35.12
N SER A 45 -40.61 -17.76 34.13
CA SER A 45 -40.14 -17.46 32.77
C SER A 45 -39.31 -16.18 32.73
N LEU A 46 -39.71 -15.14 33.47
CA LEU A 46 -38.95 -13.89 33.58
C LEU A 46 -37.57 -14.13 34.22
N ALA A 47 -37.49 -14.95 35.26
CA ALA A 47 -36.23 -15.30 35.90
C ALA A 47 -35.28 -16.03 34.92
N ALA A 48 -35.80 -16.99 34.16
CA ALA A 48 -35.01 -17.69 33.14
C ALA A 48 -34.50 -16.73 32.04
N SER A 49 -35.35 -15.85 31.53
CA SER A 49 -34.93 -14.85 30.54
C SER A 49 -33.90 -13.86 31.09
N ALA A 50 -33.97 -13.51 32.39
CA ALA A 50 -32.98 -12.67 33.03
C ALA A 50 -31.60 -13.36 33.15
N GLU A 51 -31.57 -14.66 33.44
CA GLU A 51 -30.34 -15.46 33.46
C GLU A 51 -29.71 -15.55 32.05
N GLU A 52 -30.53 -15.82 31.02
CA GLU A 52 -30.07 -15.81 29.63
C GLU A 52 -29.49 -14.44 29.23
N MET A 53 -30.18 -13.35 29.59
CA MET A 53 -29.70 -11.99 29.33
C MET A 53 -28.38 -11.69 30.05
N HIS A 54 -28.20 -12.19 31.27
CA HIS A 54 -26.95 -12.05 32.00
C HIS A 54 -25.79 -12.80 31.33
N ALA A 55 -26.04 -14.03 30.86
CA ALA A 55 -25.05 -14.81 30.12
C ALA A 55 -24.66 -14.11 28.80
N ILE A 56 -25.64 -13.62 28.03
CA ILE A 56 -25.41 -12.87 26.80
C ILE A 56 -24.62 -11.59 27.08
N SER A 57 -24.98 -10.84 28.12
CA SER A 57 -24.28 -9.59 28.48
C SER A 57 -22.82 -9.84 28.84
N THR A 58 -22.55 -10.93 29.55
CA THR A 58 -21.17 -11.36 29.89
C THR A 58 -20.38 -11.73 28.64
N GLN A 59 -21.00 -12.44 27.70
CA GLN A 59 -20.39 -12.77 26.41
C GLN A 59 -20.07 -11.51 25.60
N VAL A 60 -21.01 -10.55 25.53
CA VAL A 60 -20.84 -9.26 24.85
C VAL A 60 -19.67 -8.48 25.46
N ALA A 61 -19.57 -8.43 26.79
CA ALA A 61 -18.47 -7.75 27.46
C ALA A 61 -17.09 -8.37 27.12
N SER A 62 -17.02 -9.71 27.07
CA SER A 62 -15.81 -10.43 26.66
C SER A 62 -15.43 -10.13 25.20
N THR A 63 -16.39 -10.22 24.29
CA THR A 63 -16.17 -9.90 22.87
C THR A 63 -15.79 -8.43 22.66
N ALA A 64 -16.35 -7.50 23.43
CA ALA A 64 -15.97 -6.09 23.36
C ALA A 64 -14.51 -5.86 23.77
N ASN A 65 -14.01 -6.59 24.78
CA ASN A 65 -12.61 -6.51 25.18
C ASN A 65 -11.66 -7.10 24.12
N GLU A 66 -12.04 -8.21 23.50
CA GLU A 66 -11.27 -8.77 22.37
C GLU A 66 -11.21 -7.78 21.19
N GLN A 67 -12.34 -7.12 20.88
CA GLN A 67 -12.42 -6.12 19.82
C GLN A 67 -11.57 -4.88 20.13
N GLU A 68 -11.48 -4.45 21.39
CA GLU A 68 -10.58 -3.39 21.84
C GLU A 68 -9.11 -3.76 21.56
N HIS A 69 -8.73 -5.00 21.87
CA HIS A 69 -7.38 -5.49 21.61
C HIS A 69 -7.06 -5.52 20.11
N GLN A 70 -7.99 -6.03 19.29
CA GLN A 70 -7.86 -6.03 17.84
C GLN A 70 -7.77 -4.61 17.26
N SER A 71 -8.56 -3.67 17.80
CA SER A 71 -8.51 -2.27 17.37
C SER A 71 -7.14 -1.64 17.65
N THR A 72 -6.55 -1.96 18.81
CA THR A 72 -5.19 -1.53 19.17
C THR A 72 -4.15 -2.10 18.20
N GLN A 73 -4.26 -3.39 17.86
CA GLN A 73 -3.37 -4.02 16.87
C GLN A 73 -3.48 -3.38 15.48
N ILE A 74 -4.70 -3.08 15.05
CA ILE A 74 -4.95 -2.37 13.78
C ILE A 74 -4.30 -0.99 13.81
N ALA A 75 -4.42 -0.24 14.90
CA ALA A 75 -3.80 1.08 15.03
C ALA A 75 -2.26 1.00 14.92
N THR A 76 -1.65 -0.03 15.51
CA THR A 76 -0.22 -0.31 15.35
C THR A 76 0.13 -0.62 13.90
N ALA A 77 -0.60 -1.51 13.24
CA ALA A 77 -0.37 -1.86 11.84
C ALA A 77 -0.52 -0.64 10.91
N VAL A 78 -1.49 0.24 11.15
CA VAL A 78 -1.66 1.49 10.40
C VAL A 78 -0.46 2.42 10.62
N THR A 79 0.10 2.46 11.82
CA THR A 79 1.30 3.25 12.12
C THR A 79 2.52 2.71 11.36
N GLU A 80 2.73 1.39 11.36
CA GLU A 80 3.79 0.74 10.59
C GLU A 80 3.62 0.93 9.08
N MET A 81 2.40 0.78 8.56
CA MET A 81 2.08 1.03 7.15
C MET A 81 2.37 2.49 6.77
N THR A 82 2.06 3.45 7.65
CA THR A 82 2.34 4.86 7.40
C THR A 82 3.84 5.11 7.29
N ALA A 83 4.65 4.50 8.16
CA ALA A 83 6.10 4.58 8.09
C ALA A 83 6.65 3.98 6.79
N ALA A 84 6.15 2.80 6.39
CA ALA A 84 6.55 2.15 5.14
C ALA A 84 6.20 3.00 3.91
N ILE A 85 5.02 3.64 3.89
CA ILE A 85 4.62 4.54 2.81
C ILE A 85 5.54 5.76 2.72
N GLN A 86 5.94 6.34 3.87
CA GLN A 86 6.90 7.44 3.90
C GLN A 86 8.27 7.03 3.35
N GLU A 87 8.74 5.83 3.70
CA GLU A 87 9.99 5.28 3.18
C GLU A 87 9.93 5.07 1.66
N VAL A 88 8.82 4.52 1.15
CA VAL A 88 8.60 4.35 -0.31
C VAL A 88 8.61 5.71 -1.02
N ALA A 89 7.93 6.72 -0.46
CA ALA A 89 7.92 8.06 -1.03
C ALA A 89 9.31 8.70 -1.05
N GLN A 90 10.09 8.53 0.02
CA GLN A 90 11.47 9.02 0.09
C GLN A 90 12.38 8.32 -0.92
N ASN A 91 12.25 7.00 -1.07
CA ASN A 91 12.99 6.24 -2.08
C ASN A 91 12.62 6.65 -3.51
N ALA A 92 11.34 6.93 -3.78
CA ALA A 92 10.90 7.44 -5.08
C ALA A 92 11.52 8.81 -5.39
N LEU A 93 11.56 9.72 -4.41
CA LEU A 93 12.20 11.03 -4.56
C LEU A 93 13.71 10.90 -4.84
N LEU A 94 14.42 10.08 -4.06
CA LEU A 94 15.84 9.81 -4.26
C LEU A 94 16.12 9.20 -5.64
N THR A 95 15.27 8.28 -6.09
CA THR A 95 15.40 7.67 -7.42
C THR A 95 15.18 8.70 -8.53
N SER A 96 14.19 9.58 -8.38
CA SER A 96 13.96 10.67 -9.34
C SER A 96 15.14 11.64 -9.39
N GLN A 97 15.74 11.97 -8.25
CA GLN A 97 16.96 12.81 -8.20
C GLN A 97 18.12 12.13 -8.94
N LYS A 98 18.39 10.85 -8.66
CA LYS A 98 19.44 10.09 -9.35
C LYS A 98 19.19 9.97 -10.86
N ALA A 99 17.94 9.87 -11.29
CA ALA A 99 17.61 9.85 -12.71
C ALA A 99 17.91 11.19 -13.39
N ASN A 100 17.61 12.31 -12.73
CA ASN A 100 17.97 13.64 -13.22
C ASN A 100 19.48 13.83 -13.30
N ASP A 101 20.22 13.41 -12.26
CA ASP A 101 21.69 13.47 -12.26
C ASP A 101 22.27 12.64 -13.41
N ALA A 102 21.72 11.45 -13.67
CA ALA A 102 22.15 10.59 -14.78
C ALA A 102 21.87 11.23 -16.15
N ASP A 103 20.73 11.90 -16.31
CA ASP A 103 20.40 12.65 -17.53
C ASP A 103 21.40 13.80 -17.77
N GLU A 104 21.70 14.58 -16.73
CA GLU A 104 22.70 15.66 -16.81
C GLU A 104 24.08 15.11 -17.22
N GLN A 105 24.52 14.01 -16.61
CA GLN A 105 25.79 13.37 -16.98
C GLN A 105 25.78 12.85 -18.42
N ALA A 106 24.66 12.31 -18.90
CA ALA A 106 24.52 11.87 -20.29
C ALA A 106 24.60 13.05 -21.26
N GLN A 107 23.97 14.19 -20.95
CA GLN A 107 24.07 15.41 -21.75
C GLN A 107 25.50 15.96 -21.80
N LEU A 108 26.19 16.00 -20.66
CA LEU A 108 27.61 16.39 -20.60
C LEU A 108 28.49 15.42 -21.42
N GLY A 109 28.21 14.13 -21.35
CA GLY A 109 28.86 13.10 -22.17
C GLY A 109 28.67 13.34 -23.66
N GLN A 110 27.44 13.64 -24.09
CA GLN A 110 27.11 13.96 -25.48
C GLN A 110 27.89 15.19 -25.97
N GLN A 111 27.97 16.25 -25.16
CA GLN A 111 28.74 17.45 -25.48
C GLN A 111 30.22 17.13 -25.70
N LYS A 112 30.82 16.31 -24.82
CA LYS A 112 32.22 15.87 -24.98
C LYS A 112 32.44 15.05 -26.25
N VAL A 113 31.52 14.16 -26.58
CA VAL A 113 31.58 13.40 -27.84
C VAL A 113 31.54 14.34 -29.04
N GLN A 114 30.66 15.36 -29.04
CA GLN A 114 30.60 16.34 -30.11
C GLN A 114 31.90 17.15 -30.24
N GLN A 115 32.50 17.54 -29.12
CA GLN A 115 33.82 18.18 -29.11
C GLN A 115 34.90 17.29 -29.72
N ASN A 116 34.92 16.00 -29.36
CA ASN A 116 35.88 15.04 -29.93
C ASN A 116 35.69 14.88 -31.45
N ILE A 117 34.46 14.81 -31.95
CA ILE A 117 34.17 14.76 -33.38
C ILE A 117 34.74 16.00 -34.10
N ASN A 118 34.55 17.19 -33.52
CA ASN A 118 35.08 18.42 -34.09
C ASN A 118 36.63 18.41 -34.13
N SER A 119 37.28 17.94 -33.06
CA SER A 119 38.75 17.80 -33.01
C SER A 119 39.27 16.80 -34.04
N ILE A 120 38.56 15.69 -34.27
CA ILE A 120 38.91 14.71 -35.31
C ILE A 120 38.80 15.32 -36.71
N ASN A 121 37.74 16.09 -36.97
CA ASN A 121 37.57 16.80 -38.25
C ASN A 121 38.69 17.82 -38.49
N GLN A 122 39.08 18.57 -37.45
CA GLN A 122 40.22 19.49 -37.53
C GLN A 122 41.52 18.74 -37.82
N LEU A 123 41.78 17.63 -37.11
CA LEU A 123 42.96 16.80 -37.33
C LEU A 123 43.02 16.25 -38.75
N SER A 124 41.89 15.76 -39.28
CA SER A 124 41.79 15.30 -40.67
C SER A 124 42.16 16.40 -41.66
N GLY A 125 41.69 17.63 -41.44
CA GLY A 125 42.08 18.80 -42.24
C GLY A 125 43.59 19.08 -42.22
N VAL A 126 44.22 19.00 -41.04
CA VAL A 126 45.67 19.17 -40.87
C VAL A 126 46.46 18.06 -41.58
N VAL A 127 45.98 16.82 -41.51
CA VAL A 127 46.59 15.67 -42.20
C VAL A 127 46.53 15.86 -43.72
N ASN A 128 45.37 16.25 -44.28
CA ASN A 128 45.25 16.52 -45.71
C ASN A 128 46.21 17.62 -46.16
N ARG A 129 46.30 18.72 -45.40
CA ARG A 129 47.20 19.82 -45.73
C ARG A 129 48.67 19.41 -45.65
N SER A 130 49.04 18.55 -44.71
CA SER A 130 50.39 17.97 -44.63
C SER A 130 50.71 17.13 -45.87
N SER A 131 49.76 16.33 -46.33
CA SER A 131 49.91 15.54 -47.57
C SER A 131 50.11 16.44 -48.80
N ASP A 132 49.37 17.54 -48.92
CA ASP A 132 49.55 18.51 -50.01
C ASP A 132 50.95 19.12 -50.00
N VAL A 133 51.47 19.48 -48.82
CA VAL A 133 52.83 20.03 -48.67
C VAL A 133 53.90 18.99 -49.05
N ILE A 134 53.72 17.73 -48.65
CA ILE A 134 54.63 16.64 -49.04
C ILE A 134 54.62 16.45 -50.57
N GLN A 135 53.44 16.54 -51.21
CA GLN A 135 53.33 16.43 -52.66
C GLN A 135 54.04 17.60 -53.38
N GLN A 136 53.89 18.83 -52.87
CA GLN A 136 54.61 19.99 -53.41
C GLN A 136 56.13 19.83 -53.29
N LEU A 137 56.61 19.36 -52.13
CA LEU A 137 58.02 19.09 -51.91
C LEU A 137 58.55 18.02 -52.88
N HIS A 138 57.77 16.95 -53.12
CA HIS A 138 58.12 15.92 -54.10
C HIS A 138 58.28 16.50 -55.51
N ASN A 139 57.36 17.36 -55.94
CA ASN A 139 57.43 18.00 -57.25
C ASN A 139 58.67 18.90 -57.37
N GLN A 140 58.95 19.73 -56.36
CA GLN A 140 60.17 20.56 -56.33
C GLN A 140 61.46 19.72 -56.36
N ALA A 141 61.48 18.57 -55.67
CA ALA A 141 62.62 17.66 -55.72
C ALA A 141 62.83 17.06 -57.12
N ASN A 142 61.74 16.76 -57.85
CA ASN A 142 61.82 16.31 -59.25
C ASN A 142 62.33 17.41 -60.19
N ASP A 143 61.88 18.65 -60.02
CA ASP A 143 62.37 19.79 -60.79
C ASP A 143 63.89 20.00 -60.58
N ILE A 144 64.35 19.89 -59.33
CA ILE A 144 65.78 19.95 -59.00
C ILE A 144 66.54 18.83 -59.71
N ASN A 145 66.03 17.60 -59.71
CA ASN A 145 66.67 16.47 -60.41
C ASN A 145 66.79 16.73 -61.92
N GLN A 146 65.79 17.33 -62.57
CA GLN A 146 65.87 17.69 -63.99
C GLN A 146 66.97 18.72 -64.26
N VAL A 147 67.10 19.73 -63.39
CA VAL A 147 68.16 20.74 -63.48
C VAL A 147 69.53 20.08 -63.31
N VAL A 148 69.70 19.18 -62.34
CA VAL A 148 70.95 18.44 -62.14
C VAL A 148 71.32 17.59 -63.35
N GLN A 149 70.34 16.92 -63.98
CA GLN A 149 70.55 16.17 -65.23
C GLN A 149 71.00 17.10 -66.37
N LEU A 150 70.39 18.27 -66.53
CA LEU A 150 70.83 19.26 -67.52
C LEU A 150 72.27 19.71 -67.26
N ILE A 151 72.62 19.98 -66.01
CA ILE A 151 74.00 20.36 -65.63
C ILE A 151 74.98 19.25 -66.00
N GLN A 152 74.65 17.97 -65.72
CA GLN A 152 75.46 16.83 -66.13
C GLN A 152 75.63 16.75 -67.65
N ASN A 153 74.55 16.91 -68.41
CA ASN A 153 74.60 16.91 -69.88
C ASN A 153 75.47 18.06 -70.45
N VAL A 154 75.39 19.26 -69.86
CA VAL A 154 76.24 20.40 -70.24
C VAL A 154 77.70 20.13 -69.87
N ALA A 155 77.97 19.58 -68.68
CA ALA A 155 79.32 19.22 -68.26
C ALA A 155 79.94 18.17 -69.19
N GLU A 156 79.18 17.17 -69.65
CA GLU A 156 79.62 16.21 -70.66
C GLU A 156 79.91 16.87 -72.02
N GLN A 157 79.04 17.79 -72.49
CA GLN A 157 79.31 18.58 -73.70
C GLN A 157 80.59 19.41 -73.58
N THR A 158 80.87 19.97 -72.39
CA THR A 158 82.05 20.79 -72.14
C THR A 158 83.32 19.93 -72.09
N ASN A 159 83.24 18.68 -71.64
CA ASN A 159 84.35 17.72 -71.64
C ASN A 159 84.65 17.14 -73.03
N LEU A 160 83.72 17.31 -73.99
CA LEU A 160 83.84 16.87 -75.39
C LEU A 160 84.30 17.97 -76.36
N LEU A 161 84.53 19.19 -75.87
CA LEU A 161 85.03 20.38 -76.59
C LEU A 161 86.49 20.64 -76.25
#